data_AF-A0AA38PQS1-F1
#
_entry.id   AF-A0AA38PQS1-F1
#
_cell.length_a   1.000
_cell.length_b   1.000
_cell.length_c   1.000
_cell.angle_alpha   90.00
_cell.angle_beta   90.00
_cell.angle_gamma   90.00
#
_symmetry.space_group_name_H-M   'P 1'
#
loop_
_entity.id
_entity.type
_entity.pdbx_description
1 polymer ?
#
loop_
_entity_poly.entity_id
_entity_poly.type
_entity_poly.pdbx_seq_one_letter_code
_entity_poly.pdbx_strand_id
1 'polypeptide(L)'
;MQSLLRWGIENSTPAPQTQTHPQPHPQPLDPSIIDIILGKSDAERMKDALSIALSADKADIDERVNALDDLEMLIEQIDNANNLEKLNMWEPLHSLLTPTPDSERIRTHAIWVVGTAVQNNPAAQDAYLTLNPIPLLTSFLAPPATSKETRSKSIYALSGLLKHNAPALKQLDVQIVNEEGIKDGWDRLRQALQDPEITIRRKTVFLFNNLLTPNEALTPSLSSQSQNLHTPDSLSPSSEPHPQDPIHPNSHSAYLSHPNRASTSGPTLEAMQTHGIVRVLVDSLTGDGEEEEEDVDLDFEEKGVTLLRTYLQLNGPLSQSQKDRITQWIVRSAAAASTSTAGGESDSGDFALSSSPGFENLAERWGMNVTELQELVKMVRVDV
;
A
#
# COMPACT_ATOMS: atom_id res chain seq x y z
N MET A 1 -6.67 -47.85 -34.36
CA MET A 1 -6.65 -48.17 -32.91
C MET A 1 -6.47 -49.66 -32.63
N GLN A 2 -7.14 -50.58 -33.33
CA GLN A 2 -6.95 -52.04 -33.10
C GLN A 2 -5.55 -52.57 -33.47
N SER A 3 -4.87 -51.96 -34.44
CA SER A 3 -3.51 -52.33 -34.86
C SER A 3 -2.44 -52.06 -33.80
N LEU A 4 -2.58 -50.99 -33.02
CA LEU A 4 -1.67 -50.66 -31.90
C LEU A 4 -1.87 -51.58 -30.70
N LEU A 5 -3.12 -51.90 -30.38
CA LEU A 5 -3.46 -52.87 -29.33
C LEU A 5 -2.93 -54.27 -29.67
N ARG A 6 -3.05 -54.67 -30.95
CA ARG A 6 -2.54 -55.97 -31.42
C ARG A 6 -1.02 -56.03 -31.37
N TRP A 7 -0.33 -54.97 -31.78
CA TRP A 7 1.13 -54.89 -31.66
C TRP A 7 1.60 -54.96 -30.20
N GLY A 8 0.89 -54.28 -29.28
CA GLY A 8 1.20 -54.34 -27.85
C GLY A 8 1.03 -55.73 -27.25
N ILE A 9 0.02 -56.49 -27.66
CA ILE A 9 -0.21 -57.86 -27.21
C ILE A 9 0.82 -58.82 -27.82
N GLU A 10 1.13 -58.69 -29.11
CA GLU A 10 2.07 -59.57 -29.81
C GLU A 10 3.53 -59.38 -29.34
N ASN A 11 3.89 -58.19 -28.82
CA ASN A 11 5.23 -57.90 -28.30
C ASN A 11 5.34 -57.93 -26.77
N SER A 12 4.25 -58.27 -26.07
CA SER A 12 4.27 -58.49 -24.61
C SER A 12 4.55 -59.97 -24.33
N THR A 13 5.78 -60.29 -23.95
CA THR A 13 6.15 -61.63 -23.48
C THR A 13 5.45 -61.93 -22.15
N PRO A 14 4.68 -63.03 -22.02
CA PRO A 14 4.22 -63.47 -20.71
C PRO A 14 5.43 -63.99 -19.93
N ALA A 15 5.80 -63.28 -18.87
CA ALA A 15 6.91 -63.67 -18.00
C ALA A 15 6.64 -65.07 -17.39
N PRO A 16 7.64 -65.96 -17.35
CA PRO A 16 7.50 -67.23 -16.64
C PRO A 16 7.17 -66.97 -15.16
N GLN A 17 6.07 -67.56 -14.70
CA GLN A 17 5.69 -67.61 -13.30
C GLN A 17 6.71 -68.45 -12.52
N THR A 18 7.83 -67.83 -12.13
CA THR A 18 8.64 -68.10 -10.92
C THR A 18 9.93 -67.30 -11.05
N GLN A 19 9.87 -66.03 -10.66
CA GLN A 19 11.01 -65.26 -10.16
C GLN A 19 10.43 -64.01 -9.50
N THR A 20 10.37 -64.03 -8.17
CA THR A 20 10.19 -62.82 -7.38
C THR A 20 11.43 -61.95 -7.58
N HIS A 21 11.42 -61.13 -8.63
CA HIS A 21 12.33 -59.99 -8.68
C HIS A 21 11.98 -59.09 -7.49
N PRO A 22 12.91 -58.80 -6.56
CA PRO A 22 12.68 -57.77 -5.57
C PRO A 22 12.33 -56.51 -6.36
N GLN A 23 11.13 -55.97 -6.15
CA GLN A 23 10.86 -54.59 -6.55
C GLN A 23 12.03 -53.77 -6.00
N PRO A 24 12.81 -53.04 -6.83
CA PRO A 24 13.82 -52.16 -6.29
C PRO A 24 13.08 -51.19 -5.39
N HIS A 25 13.22 -51.35 -4.08
CA HIS A 25 12.81 -50.32 -3.14
C HIS A 25 13.50 -49.05 -3.63
N PRO A 26 12.76 -47.98 -3.97
CA PRO A 26 13.40 -46.74 -4.36
C PRO A 26 14.38 -46.41 -3.25
N GLN A 27 15.68 -46.45 -3.59
CA GLN A 27 16.69 -46.12 -2.60
C GLN A 27 16.36 -44.70 -2.13
N PRO A 28 16.28 -44.47 -0.80
CA PRO A 28 16.07 -43.13 -0.31
C PRO A 28 17.17 -42.27 -0.91
N LEU A 29 16.78 -41.30 -1.73
CA LEU A 29 17.71 -40.36 -2.35
C LEU A 29 18.49 -39.70 -1.22
N ASP A 30 19.81 -39.68 -1.36
CA ASP A 30 20.69 -39.03 -0.40
C ASP A 30 20.23 -37.56 -0.24
N PRO A 31 19.88 -37.10 0.97
CA PRO A 31 19.46 -35.73 1.21
C PRO A 31 20.43 -34.70 0.63
N SER A 32 21.74 -35.01 0.61
CA SER A 32 22.74 -34.12 0.02
C SER A 32 22.59 -33.94 -1.50
N ILE A 33 22.12 -34.96 -2.22
CA ILE A 33 21.84 -34.87 -3.67
C ILE A 33 20.56 -34.05 -3.90
N ILE A 34 19.57 -34.18 -3.02
CA ILE A 34 18.34 -33.39 -3.05
C ILE A 34 18.67 -31.91 -2.85
N ASP A 35 19.50 -31.57 -1.87
CA ASP A 35 19.92 -30.19 -1.58
C ASP A 35 20.76 -29.59 -2.73
N ILE A 36 21.59 -30.39 -3.39
CA ILE A 36 22.34 -29.95 -4.58
C ILE A 36 21.40 -29.67 -5.76
N ILE A 37 20.35 -30.46 -5.94
CA ILE A 37 19.40 -30.31 -7.05
C ILE A 37 18.40 -29.17 -6.80
N LEU A 38 17.90 -29.03 -5.56
CA LEU A 38 16.88 -28.05 -5.20
C LEU A 38 17.46 -26.70 -4.75
N GLY A 39 18.74 -26.66 -4.35
CA GLY A 39 19.36 -25.48 -3.78
C GLY A 39 18.85 -25.17 -2.38
N LYS A 40 19.28 -24.01 -1.85
CA LYS A 40 18.79 -23.51 -0.56
C LYS A 40 17.31 -23.16 -0.64
N SER A 41 16.56 -23.49 0.40
CA SER A 41 15.19 -23.03 0.54
C SER A 41 15.13 -21.50 0.67
N ASP A 42 14.02 -20.90 0.26
CA ASP A 42 13.81 -19.44 0.43
C ASP A 42 13.94 -19.02 1.90
N ALA A 43 13.47 -19.84 2.84
CA ALA A 43 13.61 -19.58 4.27
C ALA A 43 15.08 -19.51 4.72
N GLU A 44 15.97 -20.35 4.17
CA GLU A 44 17.41 -20.29 4.44
C GLU A 44 18.04 -19.06 3.79
N ARG A 45 17.68 -18.77 2.53
CA ARG A 45 18.18 -17.59 1.81
C ARG A 45 17.79 -16.30 2.53
N MET A 46 16.55 -16.21 3.03
CA MET A 46 16.07 -15.09 3.84
C MET A 46 16.90 -14.89 5.11
N LYS A 47 17.20 -15.98 5.84
CA LYS A 47 18.03 -15.92 7.06
C LYS A 47 19.46 -15.50 6.75
N ASP A 48 20.07 -16.06 5.70
CA ASP A 48 21.43 -15.73 5.28
C ASP A 48 21.53 -14.24 4.93
N ALA A 49 20.58 -13.74 4.12
CA ALA A 49 20.53 -12.34 3.72
C ALA A 49 20.40 -11.40 4.93
N LEU A 50 19.48 -11.67 5.86
CA LEU A 50 19.34 -10.85 7.07
C LEU A 50 20.57 -10.95 7.98
N SER A 51 21.20 -12.12 8.08
CA SER A 51 22.44 -12.30 8.85
C SER A 51 23.58 -11.44 8.29
N ILE A 52 23.72 -11.37 6.95
CA ILE A 52 24.71 -10.50 6.31
C ILE A 52 24.39 -9.04 6.60
N ALA A 53 23.12 -8.63 6.45
CA ALA A 53 22.67 -7.26 6.71
C ALA A 53 22.93 -6.79 8.15
N LEU A 54 22.93 -7.70 9.14
CA LEU A 54 23.22 -7.42 10.55
C LEU A 54 24.72 -7.41 10.89
N SER A 55 25.59 -7.94 10.03
CA SER A 55 27.01 -8.18 10.32
C SER A 55 27.88 -6.93 10.12
N ALA A 56 27.68 -5.90 10.93
CA ALA A 56 28.41 -4.62 10.83
C ALA A 56 29.93 -4.74 11.04
N ASP A 57 30.40 -5.83 11.66
CA ASP A 57 31.82 -6.12 11.93
C ASP A 57 32.51 -6.89 10.79
N LYS A 58 31.75 -7.49 9.87
CA LYS A 58 32.26 -8.42 8.86
C LYS A 58 31.90 -8.06 7.43
N ALA A 59 30.80 -7.36 7.23
CA ALA A 59 30.30 -6.97 5.93
C ALA A 59 30.31 -5.45 5.79
N ASP A 60 30.75 -4.97 4.63
CA ASP A 60 30.71 -3.54 4.34
C ASP A 60 29.28 -3.05 4.04
N ILE A 61 29.11 -1.75 3.85
CA ILE A 61 27.77 -1.16 3.62
C ILE A 61 27.15 -1.71 2.33
N ASP A 62 27.93 -1.94 1.27
CA ASP A 62 27.42 -2.40 -0.01
C ASP A 62 26.99 -3.86 0.05
N GLU A 63 27.76 -4.72 0.70
CA GLU A 63 27.41 -6.12 0.95
C GLU A 63 26.11 -6.23 1.77
N ARG A 64 25.96 -5.38 2.79
CA ARG A 64 24.76 -5.35 3.64
C ARG A 64 23.54 -4.82 2.90
N VAL A 65 23.72 -3.82 2.04
CA VAL A 65 22.67 -3.29 1.18
C VAL A 65 22.22 -4.32 0.15
N ASN A 66 23.17 -4.97 -0.54
CA ASN A 66 22.86 -6.02 -1.51
C ASN A 66 22.12 -7.19 -0.85
N ALA A 67 22.50 -7.56 0.37
CA ALA A 67 21.78 -8.59 1.12
C ALA A 67 20.33 -8.17 1.46
N LEU A 68 20.08 -6.90 1.76
CA LEU A 68 18.72 -6.41 1.96
C LEU A 68 17.91 -6.38 0.67
N ASP A 69 18.52 -6.08 -0.48
CA ASP A 69 17.88 -6.18 -1.78
C ASP A 69 17.53 -7.63 -2.14
N ASP A 70 18.45 -8.57 -1.89
CA ASP A 70 18.19 -10.01 -2.05
C ASP A 70 17.04 -10.49 -1.15
N LEU A 71 16.99 -10.01 0.09
CA LEU A 71 15.91 -10.32 1.02
C LEU A 71 14.58 -9.74 0.53
N GLU A 72 14.58 -8.50 0.02
CA GLU A 72 13.37 -7.86 -0.48
C GLU A 72 12.77 -8.59 -1.69
N MET A 73 13.60 -9.00 -2.66
CA MET A 73 13.16 -9.80 -3.80
C MET A 73 12.47 -11.10 -3.38
N LEU A 74 12.95 -11.77 -2.32
CA LEU A 74 12.31 -12.97 -1.79
C LEU A 74 10.95 -12.66 -1.15
N ILE A 75 10.84 -11.52 -0.49
CA ILE A 75 9.66 -11.07 0.25
C ILE A 75 8.53 -10.56 -0.65
N GLU A 76 8.82 -10.23 -1.91
CA GLU A 76 7.77 -10.00 -2.93
C GLU A 76 6.77 -11.18 -3.01
N GLN A 77 7.22 -12.39 -2.67
CA GLN A 77 6.34 -13.53 -2.46
C GLN A 77 5.65 -13.45 -1.09
N ILE A 78 4.33 -13.36 -1.09
CA ILE A 78 3.52 -13.20 0.13
C ILE A 78 3.75 -14.31 1.17
N ASP A 79 4.03 -15.54 0.74
CA ASP A 79 4.34 -16.64 1.65
C ASP A 79 5.68 -16.44 2.37
N ASN A 80 6.68 -15.89 1.68
CA ASN A 80 7.97 -15.54 2.27
C ASN A 80 7.81 -14.35 3.23
N ALA A 81 7.04 -13.32 2.85
CA ALA A 81 6.70 -12.22 3.76
C ALA A 81 6.06 -12.73 5.07
N ASN A 82 5.13 -13.69 4.97
CA ASN A 82 4.50 -14.31 6.15
C ASN A 82 5.45 -15.19 6.97
N ASN A 83 6.52 -15.71 6.35
CA ASN A 83 7.53 -16.48 7.06
C ASN A 83 8.44 -15.60 7.92
N LEU A 84 8.50 -14.28 7.73
CA LEU A 84 9.26 -13.37 8.61
C LEU A 84 8.91 -13.57 10.09
N GLU A 85 7.62 -13.77 10.40
CA GLU A 85 7.15 -14.06 11.75
C GLU A 85 7.66 -15.43 12.23
N LYS A 86 7.42 -16.48 11.44
CA LYS A 86 7.81 -17.86 11.80
C LYS A 86 9.31 -18.04 11.95
N LEU A 87 10.10 -17.23 11.26
CA LEU A 87 11.56 -17.24 11.29
C LEU A 87 12.14 -16.26 12.33
N ASN A 88 11.30 -15.55 13.09
CA ASN A 88 11.67 -14.53 14.07
C ASN A 88 12.55 -13.41 13.48
N MET A 89 12.21 -12.94 12.28
CA MET A 89 13.01 -11.98 11.52
C MET A 89 12.56 -10.53 11.69
N TRP A 90 11.36 -10.28 12.23
CA TRP A 90 10.85 -8.91 12.40
C TRP A 90 11.68 -8.06 13.37
N GLU A 91 12.05 -8.58 14.54
CA GLU A 91 12.85 -7.81 15.50
C GLU A 91 14.25 -7.47 14.95
N PRO A 92 15.03 -8.42 14.38
CA PRO A 92 16.31 -8.08 13.80
C PRO A 92 16.18 -7.13 12.60
N LEU A 93 15.18 -7.31 11.72
CA LEU A 93 14.91 -6.39 10.61
C LEU A 93 14.57 -4.98 11.12
N HIS A 94 13.71 -4.87 12.13
CA HIS A 94 13.34 -3.60 12.76
C HIS A 94 14.56 -2.90 13.39
N SER A 95 15.49 -3.67 13.99
CA SER A 95 16.68 -3.10 14.61
C SER A 95 17.55 -2.29 13.62
N LEU A 96 17.56 -2.67 12.33
CA LEU A 96 18.28 -1.99 11.26
C LEU A 96 17.70 -0.60 10.93
N LEU A 97 16.47 -0.30 11.35
CA LEU A 97 15.86 1.02 11.18
C LEU A 97 16.41 2.05 12.17
N THR A 98 17.01 1.60 13.28
CA THR A 98 17.54 2.49 14.31
C THR A 98 18.63 3.40 13.73
N PRO A 99 18.51 4.74 13.84
CA PRO A 99 19.50 5.65 13.30
C PRO A 99 20.88 5.46 13.95
N THR A 100 21.90 5.25 13.13
CA THR A 100 23.31 5.33 13.51
C THR A 100 24.04 6.21 12.47
N PRO A 101 25.20 6.82 12.81
CA PRO A 101 25.88 7.79 11.95
C PRO A 101 26.12 7.33 10.51
N ASP A 102 26.34 6.02 10.29
CA ASP A 102 26.70 5.47 8.98
C ASP A 102 25.64 4.49 8.42
N SER A 103 24.42 4.43 8.99
CA SER A 103 23.40 3.44 8.59
C SER A 103 22.30 3.94 7.67
N GLU A 104 22.42 5.13 7.04
CA GLU A 104 21.31 5.66 6.22
C GLU A 104 20.90 4.74 5.07
N ARG A 105 21.87 4.23 4.29
CA ARG A 105 21.57 3.29 3.19
C ARG A 105 20.96 1.99 3.72
N ILE A 106 21.57 1.39 4.74
CA ILE A 106 21.06 0.16 5.37
C ILE A 106 19.63 0.34 5.86
N ARG A 107 19.35 1.45 6.57
CA ARG A 107 18.00 1.80 7.04
C ARG A 107 17.03 1.95 5.87
N THR A 108 17.44 2.65 4.81
CA THR A 108 16.62 2.87 3.60
C THR A 108 16.22 1.55 2.94
N HIS A 109 17.14 0.58 2.84
CA HIS A 109 16.84 -0.75 2.31
C HIS A 109 16.07 -1.63 3.30
N ALA A 110 16.30 -1.52 4.61
CA ALA A 110 15.49 -2.24 5.59
C ALA A 110 14.03 -1.75 5.61
N ILE A 111 13.80 -0.44 5.46
CA ILE A 111 12.44 0.13 5.28
C ILE A 111 11.81 -0.38 3.98
N TRP A 112 12.60 -0.58 2.92
CA TRP A 112 12.13 -1.18 1.67
C TRP A 112 11.58 -2.59 1.90
N VAL A 113 12.40 -3.46 2.51
CA VAL A 113 12.02 -4.83 2.87
C VAL A 113 10.74 -4.85 3.71
N VAL A 114 10.67 -4.02 4.76
CA VAL A 114 9.49 -3.90 5.62
C VAL A 114 8.27 -3.47 4.80
N GLY A 115 8.43 -2.44 3.97
CA GLY A 115 7.36 -1.92 3.13
C GLY A 115 6.80 -2.98 2.19
N THR A 116 7.65 -3.72 1.50
CA THR A 116 7.24 -4.81 0.60
C THR A 116 6.48 -5.89 1.36
N ALA A 117 6.96 -6.29 2.54
CA ALA A 117 6.34 -7.36 3.32
C ALA A 117 4.90 -7.06 3.77
N VAL A 118 4.60 -5.81 4.12
CA VAL A 118 3.31 -5.39 4.71
C VAL A 118 2.26 -4.98 3.67
N GLN A 119 2.65 -4.81 2.41
CA GLN A 119 1.76 -4.30 1.37
C GLN A 119 0.64 -5.30 1.06
N ASN A 120 -0.60 -4.88 1.32
CA ASN A 120 -1.80 -5.71 1.16
C ASN A 120 -1.68 -7.08 1.87
N ASN A 121 -0.96 -7.13 2.99
CA ASN A 121 -0.70 -8.36 3.75
C ASN A 121 -1.06 -8.20 5.23
N PRO A 122 -2.34 -8.41 5.61
CA PRO A 122 -2.81 -8.26 6.99
C PRO A 122 -2.04 -9.08 8.04
N ALA A 123 -1.55 -10.27 7.68
CA ALA A 123 -0.76 -11.10 8.59
C ALA A 123 0.61 -10.47 8.91
N ALA A 124 1.32 -9.98 7.88
CA ALA A 124 2.58 -9.27 8.07
C ALA A 124 2.39 -7.91 8.75
N GLN A 125 1.31 -7.18 8.42
CA GLN A 125 0.93 -5.94 9.10
C GLN A 125 0.79 -6.16 10.61
N ASP A 126 0.07 -7.21 11.02
CA ASP A 126 -0.13 -7.52 12.43
C ASP A 126 1.15 -7.90 13.14
N ALA A 127 1.90 -8.82 12.55
CA ALA A 127 3.17 -9.27 13.10
C ALA A 127 4.09 -8.07 13.34
N TYR A 128 4.24 -7.19 12.34
CA TYR A 128 5.14 -6.04 12.47
C TYR A 128 4.61 -4.95 13.42
N LEU A 129 3.29 -4.73 13.49
CA LEU A 129 2.70 -3.75 14.41
C LEU A 129 2.96 -4.06 15.89
N THR A 130 3.23 -5.31 16.25
CA THR A 130 3.59 -5.69 17.63
C THR A 130 4.85 -4.96 18.13
N LEU A 131 5.72 -4.52 17.22
CA LEU A 131 6.95 -3.78 17.52
C LEU A 131 6.74 -2.27 17.67
N ASN A 132 5.49 -1.78 17.53
CA ASN A 132 5.15 -0.35 17.51
C ASN A 132 5.99 0.48 16.52
N PRO A 133 6.03 0.13 15.22
CA PRO A 133 6.97 0.71 14.27
C PRO A 133 6.58 2.12 13.79
N ILE A 134 5.33 2.54 13.95
CA ILE A 134 4.80 3.77 13.36
C ILE A 134 5.48 5.04 13.87
N PRO A 135 5.72 5.23 15.19
CA PRO A 135 6.52 6.33 15.70
C PRO A 135 7.90 6.48 15.03
N LEU A 136 8.60 5.37 14.83
CA LEU A 136 9.92 5.37 14.20
C LEU A 136 9.82 5.72 12.71
N LEU A 137 8.91 5.09 11.98
CA LEU A 137 8.71 5.34 10.54
C LEU A 137 8.28 6.79 10.25
N THR A 138 7.40 7.36 11.07
CA THR A 138 6.95 8.76 10.93
C THR A 138 8.05 9.75 11.29
N SER A 139 8.98 9.40 12.19
CA SER A 139 10.16 10.23 12.50
C SER A 139 11.04 10.47 11.27
N PHE A 140 11.07 9.52 10.32
CA PHE A 140 11.85 9.66 9.11
C PHE A 140 11.26 10.64 8.10
N LEU A 141 10.02 11.11 8.28
CA LEU A 141 9.39 12.05 7.35
C LEU A 141 9.87 13.49 7.51
N ALA A 142 10.68 13.80 8.53
CA ALA A 142 11.13 15.16 8.82
C ALA A 142 12.41 15.54 8.04
N PRO A 143 12.36 16.46 7.05
CA PRO A 143 13.56 17.02 6.43
C PRO A 143 14.26 18.03 7.37
N PRO A 144 15.58 18.30 7.20
CA PRO A 144 16.52 17.67 6.27
C PRO A 144 17.23 16.44 6.88
N ALA A 145 16.80 15.97 8.05
CA ALA A 145 17.49 14.93 8.82
C ALA A 145 17.54 13.56 8.11
N THR A 146 16.69 13.34 7.11
CA THR A 146 16.62 12.11 6.31
C THR A 146 16.70 12.41 4.82
N SER A 147 17.34 11.52 4.05
CA SER A 147 17.36 11.61 2.59
C SER A 147 15.96 11.48 1.99
N LYS A 148 15.77 12.06 0.79
CA LYS A 148 14.55 11.90 -0.03
C LYS A 148 14.17 10.43 -0.16
N GLU A 149 15.14 9.56 -0.38
CA GLU A 149 14.89 8.12 -0.56
C GLU A 149 14.34 7.48 0.72
N THR A 150 14.92 7.78 1.89
CA THR A 150 14.40 7.32 3.19
C THR A 150 12.96 7.78 3.39
N ARG A 151 12.65 9.07 3.14
CA ARG A 151 11.29 9.61 3.27
C ARG A 151 10.31 8.90 2.35
N SER A 152 10.71 8.73 1.09
CA SER A 152 9.93 8.08 0.04
C SER A 152 9.58 6.63 0.39
N LYS A 153 10.54 5.85 0.90
CA LYS A 153 10.33 4.46 1.34
C LYS A 153 9.57 4.39 2.67
N SER A 154 9.74 5.36 3.56
CA SER A 154 8.97 5.46 4.80
C SER A 154 7.49 5.69 4.53
N ILE A 155 7.13 6.58 3.59
CA ILE A 155 5.72 6.74 3.16
C ILE A 155 5.18 5.47 2.52
N TYR A 156 5.99 4.75 1.74
CA TYR A 156 5.59 3.48 1.15
C TYR A 156 5.27 2.42 2.23
N ALA A 157 6.15 2.24 3.22
CA ALA A 157 5.93 1.33 4.33
C ALA A 157 4.73 1.75 5.20
N LEU A 158 4.58 3.05 5.49
CA LEU A 158 3.41 3.59 6.18
C LEU A 158 2.13 3.37 5.38
N SER A 159 2.17 3.51 4.07
CA SER A 159 1.04 3.19 3.18
C SER A 159 0.62 1.73 3.34
N GLY A 160 1.57 0.79 3.31
CA GLY A 160 1.26 -0.63 3.49
C GLY A 160 0.76 -0.97 4.89
N LEU A 161 1.22 -0.25 5.93
CA LEU A 161 0.78 -0.47 7.30
C LEU A 161 -0.59 0.11 7.62
N LEU A 162 -0.90 1.30 7.11
CA LEU A 162 -2.08 2.07 7.53
C LEU A 162 -3.32 1.74 6.70
N LYS A 163 -3.17 1.40 5.42
CA LYS A 163 -4.29 1.10 4.53
C LYS A 163 -5.02 -0.16 4.98
N HIS A 164 -6.35 -0.06 5.05
CA HIS A 164 -7.24 -1.13 5.49
C HIS A 164 -6.84 -1.72 6.86
N ASN A 165 -6.25 -0.91 7.73
CA ASN A 165 -5.72 -1.34 9.02
C ASN A 165 -5.95 -0.30 10.12
N ALA A 166 -7.19 -0.22 10.62
CA ALA A 166 -7.60 0.65 11.71
C ALA A 166 -6.75 0.50 13.00
N PRO A 167 -6.28 -0.71 13.41
CA PRO A 167 -5.31 -0.85 14.49
C PRO A 167 -4.03 -0.01 14.31
N ALA A 168 -3.51 0.08 13.08
CA ALA A 168 -2.34 0.90 12.78
C ALA A 168 -2.61 2.39 12.99
N LEU A 169 -3.80 2.89 12.61
CA LEU A 169 -4.18 4.29 12.82
C LEU A 169 -4.15 4.69 14.30
N LYS A 170 -4.42 3.76 15.22
CA LYS A 170 -4.32 4.03 16.67
C LYS A 170 -2.88 4.30 17.11
N GLN A 171 -1.89 3.62 16.51
CA GLN A 171 -0.48 3.91 16.79
C GLN A 171 -0.03 5.22 16.13
N LEU A 172 -0.66 5.62 15.04
CA LEU A 172 -0.39 6.90 14.36
C LEU A 172 -0.80 8.11 15.23
N ASP A 173 -1.86 7.94 16.03
CA ASP A 173 -2.37 8.95 16.98
C ASP A 173 -1.58 9.02 18.30
N VAL A 174 -0.56 8.17 18.48
CA VAL A 174 0.26 8.18 19.69
C VAL A 174 1.15 9.43 19.69
N GLN A 175 0.95 10.29 20.70
CA GLN A 175 1.76 11.47 20.90
C GLN A 175 3.20 11.11 21.32
N ILE A 176 4.16 11.73 20.64
CA ILE A 176 5.59 11.60 20.88
C ILE A 176 6.10 12.96 21.36
N VAL A 177 6.71 12.97 22.54
CA VAL A 177 7.38 14.15 23.08
C VAL A 177 8.84 14.11 22.65
N ASN A 178 9.28 15.13 21.92
CA ASN A 178 10.68 15.30 21.52
C ASN A 178 11.10 16.77 21.66
N GLU A 179 12.33 17.10 21.24
CA GLU A 179 12.90 18.45 21.30
C GLU A 179 12.09 19.48 20.48
N GLU A 180 11.31 19.03 19.49
CA GLU A 180 10.44 19.86 18.65
C GLU A 180 9.03 20.07 19.26
N GLY A 181 8.75 19.46 20.42
CA GLY A 181 7.46 19.52 21.11
C GLY A 181 6.70 18.19 21.13
N ILE A 182 5.38 18.27 21.33
CA ILE A 182 4.47 17.12 21.28
C ILE A 182 3.99 17.01 19.84
N LYS A 183 4.37 15.94 19.15
CA LYS A 183 3.93 15.62 17.78
C LYS A 183 3.46 14.17 17.73
N ASP A 184 2.47 13.88 16.90
CA ASP A 184 2.07 12.52 16.55
C ASP A 184 2.37 12.21 15.08
N GLY A 185 1.95 11.03 14.63
CA GLY A 185 2.14 10.59 13.26
C GLY A 185 1.30 11.38 12.25
N TRP A 186 0.13 11.89 12.63
CA TRP A 186 -0.70 12.74 11.76
C TRP A 186 -0.04 14.07 11.48
N ASP A 187 0.59 14.69 12.49
CA ASP A 187 1.38 15.91 12.33
C ASP A 187 2.59 15.72 11.41
N ARG A 188 3.25 14.55 11.47
CA ARG A 188 4.36 14.20 10.58
C ARG A 188 3.87 14.04 9.14
N LEU A 189 2.74 13.36 8.91
CA LEU A 189 2.12 13.24 7.58
C LEU A 189 1.64 14.60 7.05
N ARG A 190 1.09 15.46 7.91
CA ARG A 190 0.74 16.83 7.53
C ARG A 190 1.96 17.62 7.06
N GLN A 191 3.07 17.55 7.78
CA GLN A 191 4.34 18.19 7.37
C GLN A 191 4.84 17.64 6.02
N ALA A 192 4.66 16.35 5.76
CA ALA A 192 5.05 15.73 4.49
C ALA A 192 4.24 16.23 3.26
N LEU A 193 3.05 16.81 3.46
CA LEU A 193 2.34 17.53 2.38
C LEU A 193 3.08 18.79 1.91
N GLN A 194 3.97 19.33 2.74
CA GLN A 194 4.78 20.52 2.47
C GLN A 194 6.27 20.18 2.24
N ASP A 195 6.60 18.90 2.05
CA ASP A 195 7.99 18.45 1.86
C ASP A 195 8.67 19.20 0.70
N PRO A 196 9.96 19.57 0.77
CA PRO A 196 10.63 20.22 -0.37
C PRO A 196 10.60 19.38 -1.66
N GLU A 197 10.48 18.06 -1.56
CA GLU A 197 10.43 17.16 -2.71
C GLU A 197 8.98 16.87 -3.14
N ILE A 198 8.61 17.32 -4.34
CA ILE A 198 7.25 17.15 -4.87
C ILE A 198 6.78 15.69 -4.92
N THR A 199 7.69 14.74 -5.15
CA THR A 199 7.39 13.31 -5.14
C THR A 199 6.93 12.81 -3.76
N ILE A 200 7.39 13.43 -2.67
CA ILE A 200 6.99 13.10 -1.30
C ILE A 200 5.58 13.65 -1.03
N ARG A 201 5.32 14.89 -1.45
CA ARG A 201 3.97 15.50 -1.36
C ARG A 201 2.93 14.64 -2.07
N ARG A 202 3.22 14.22 -3.31
CA ARG A 202 2.35 13.33 -4.12
C ARG A 202 2.04 12.01 -3.43
N LYS A 203 3.07 11.34 -2.90
CA LYS A 203 2.89 10.08 -2.16
C LYS A 203 2.07 10.27 -0.88
N THR A 204 2.22 11.41 -0.21
CA THR A 204 1.47 11.75 1.00
C THR A 204 -0.01 11.98 0.70
N VAL A 205 -0.32 12.76 -0.35
CA VAL A 205 -1.71 12.95 -0.82
C VAL A 205 -2.33 11.61 -1.22
N PHE A 206 -1.59 10.79 -1.97
CA PHE A 206 -2.05 9.46 -2.33
C PHE A 206 -2.35 8.60 -1.09
N LEU A 207 -1.48 8.63 -0.08
CA LEU A 207 -1.72 7.93 1.19
C LEU A 207 -3.03 8.38 1.84
N PHE A 208 -3.22 9.69 2.05
CA PHE A 208 -4.46 10.22 2.63
C PHE A 208 -5.71 9.80 1.84
N ASN A 209 -5.63 9.83 0.50
CA ASN A 209 -6.76 9.44 -0.34
C ASN A 209 -7.13 7.96 -0.15
N ASN A 210 -6.14 7.07 -0.05
CA ASN A 210 -6.38 5.66 0.23
C ASN A 210 -6.95 5.45 1.65
N LEU A 211 -6.54 6.24 2.64
CA LEU A 211 -7.05 6.12 4.00
C LEU A 211 -8.51 6.59 4.11
N LEU A 212 -8.90 7.61 3.34
CA LEU A 212 -10.27 8.10 3.27
C LEU A 212 -11.19 7.21 2.43
N THR A 213 -10.69 6.56 1.39
CA THR A 213 -11.54 5.77 0.48
C THR A 213 -12.23 4.66 1.29
N PRO A 214 -13.57 4.67 1.42
CA PRO A 214 -14.26 3.63 2.17
C PRO A 214 -14.00 2.28 1.52
N ASN A 215 -13.63 1.29 2.34
CA ASN A 215 -13.62 -0.08 1.85
C ASN A 215 -15.08 -0.53 1.76
N GLU A 216 -15.58 -0.79 0.54
CA GLU A 216 -16.80 -1.59 0.42
C GLU A 216 -16.51 -2.89 1.16
N ALA A 217 -17.30 -3.20 2.19
CA ALA A 217 -17.12 -4.42 2.94
C ALA A 217 -17.06 -5.56 1.92
N LEU A 218 -15.89 -6.21 1.83
CA LEU A 218 -15.75 -7.47 1.13
C LEU A 218 -16.70 -8.44 1.83
N THR A 219 -17.97 -8.47 1.43
CA THR A 219 -18.79 -9.65 1.60
C THR A 219 -18.01 -10.73 0.87
N PRO A 220 -17.44 -11.72 1.55
CA PRO A 220 -16.72 -12.76 0.85
C PRO A 220 -17.72 -13.41 -0.10
N SER A 221 -17.56 -13.18 -1.39
CA SER A 221 -18.14 -14.09 -2.37
C SER A 221 -17.54 -15.45 -2.04
N LEU A 222 -18.40 -16.40 -1.71
CA LEU A 222 -18.09 -17.81 -1.46
C LEU A 222 -17.49 -18.52 -2.70
N SER A 223 -16.86 -17.80 -3.63
CA SER A 223 -16.46 -18.29 -4.95
C SER A 223 -14.99 -18.71 -5.06
N SER A 224 -14.25 -18.79 -3.95
CA SER A 224 -12.91 -19.40 -3.92
C SER A 224 -12.89 -20.74 -3.19
N GLN A 225 -13.98 -21.53 -3.27
CA GLN A 225 -13.83 -22.97 -3.20
C GLN A 225 -13.25 -23.44 -4.53
N SER A 226 -11.95 -23.75 -4.50
CA SER A 226 -11.27 -24.53 -5.52
C SER A 226 -12.16 -25.71 -5.93
N GLN A 227 -12.43 -25.84 -7.23
CA GLN A 227 -13.04 -27.02 -7.81
C GLN A 227 -12.13 -28.23 -7.55
N ASN A 228 -12.33 -28.89 -6.41
CA ASN A 228 -11.86 -30.25 -6.21
C ASN A 228 -12.75 -31.15 -7.07
N LEU A 229 -12.23 -31.47 -8.25
CA LEU A 229 -12.76 -32.48 -9.15
C LEU A 229 -12.67 -33.85 -8.45
N HIS A 230 -13.80 -34.58 -8.45
CA HIS A 230 -14.02 -35.94 -7.94
C HIS A 230 -14.38 -36.11 -6.45
N THR A 231 -15.69 -36.08 -6.15
CA THR A 231 -16.37 -37.15 -5.38
C THR A 231 -17.82 -37.25 -5.85
N PRO A 232 -18.44 -38.46 -5.88
CA PRO A 232 -19.79 -38.62 -6.41
C PRO A 232 -20.86 -38.25 -5.37
N ASP A 233 -21.86 -37.57 -5.90
CA ASP A 233 -23.22 -37.33 -5.43
C ASP A 233 -23.74 -38.24 -4.30
N SER A 234 -24.17 -37.64 -3.19
CA SER A 234 -25.04 -38.25 -2.19
C SER A 234 -25.95 -37.17 -1.61
N LEU A 235 -27.13 -37.07 -2.20
CA LEU A 235 -28.24 -36.21 -1.77
C LEU A 235 -28.69 -36.55 -0.33
N SER A 236 -28.78 -35.53 0.53
CA SER A 236 -29.61 -35.54 1.72
C SER A 236 -30.12 -34.12 1.99
N PRO A 237 -31.44 -33.88 2.10
CA PRO A 237 -31.99 -32.57 2.40
C PRO A 237 -32.39 -32.50 3.87
N SER A 238 -31.72 -31.69 4.70
CA SER A 238 -32.30 -30.93 5.82
C SER A 238 -31.25 -30.34 6.78
N SER A 239 -31.58 -29.14 7.30
CA SER A 239 -31.30 -28.63 8.67
C SER A 239 -30.30 -27.46 8.81
N GLU A 240 -30.87 -26.29 9.15
CA GLU A 240 -30.42 -25.32 10.17
C GLU A 240 -29.07 -24.57 10.05
N PRO A 241 -28.96 -23.34 10.62
CA PRO A 241 -27.76 -22.49 10.48
C PRO A 241 -26.58 -23.07 11.28
N HIS A 242 -25.55 -23.52 10.57
CA HIS A 242 -24.32 -24.04 11.16
C HIS A 242 -23.51 -22.94 11.89
N PRO A 243 -22.80 -23.29 12.98
CA PRO A 243 -21.81 -22.41 13.61
C PRO A 243 -20.69 -22.10 12.60
N GLN A 244 -20.21 -20.85 12.60
CA GLN A 244 -19.18 -20.36 11.67
C GLN A 244 -18.01 -21.35 11.57
N ASP A 245 -17.66 -21.73 10.34
CA ASP A 245 -16.54 -22.64 10.07
C ASP A 245 -15.23 -22.12 10.69
N PRO A 246 -14.29 -23.00 11.11
CA PRO A 246 -13.00 -22.59 11.63
C PRO A 246 -12.25 -21.70 10.62
N ILE A 247 -11.92 -20.47 11.03
CA ILE A 247 -11.12 -19.56 10.18
C ILE A 247 -9.72 -20.14 10.07
N HIS A 248 -9.34 -20.57 8.86
CA HIS A 248 -7.99 -21.07 8.59
C HIS A 248 -6.99 -19.91 8.49
N PRO A 249 -5.82 -20.00 9.16
CA PRO A 249 -4.78 -18.98 9.07
C PRO A 249 -4.28 -18.83 7.63
N ASN A 250 -4.47 -17.63 7.08
CA ASN A 250 -3.88 -17.19 5.81
C ASN A 250 -3.61 -15.67 5.89
N SER A 251 -2.97 -15.11 4.86
CA SER A 251 -2.59 -13.68 4.82
C SER A 251 -3.76 -12.70 5.05
N HIS A 252 -5.00 -13.12 4.78
CA HIS A 252 -6.21 -12.28 4.85
C HIS A 252 -7.19 -12.68 5.96
N SER A 253 -6.86 -13.71 6.76
CA SER A 253 -7.71 -14.23 7.85
C SER A 253 -8.04 -13.17 8.91
N ALA A 254 -7.22 -12.13 9.01
CA ALA A 254 -7.48 -10.97 9.85
C ALA A 254 -8.77 -10.21 9.50
N TYR A 255 -9.15 -10.14 8.22
CA TYR A 255 -10.41 -9.50 7.82
C TYR A 255 -11.63 -10.31 8.25
N LEU A 256 -11.51 -11.64 8.26
CA LEU A 256 -12.59 -12.54 8.70
C LEU A 256 -12.75 -12.50 10.22
N SER A 257 -11.64 -12.39 10.97
CA SER A 257 -11.68 -12.30 12.43
C SER A 257 -12.07 -10.91 12.94
N HIS A 258 -11.74 -9.84 12.21
CA HIS A 258 -12.01 -8.45 12.59
C HIS A 258 -12.58 -7.66 11.41
N PRO A 259 -13.90 -7.74 11.14
CA PRO A 259 -14.51 -7.08 9.98
C PRO A 259 -14.28 -5.56 9.92
N ASN A 260 -14.20 -4.91 11.08
CA ASN A 260 -13.98 -3.46 11.18
C ASN A 260 -12.51 -3.04 11.05
N ARG A 261 -11.56 -4.00 10.94
CA ARG A 261 -10.13 -3.69 10.72
C ARG A 261 -9.94 -2.77 9.52
N ALA A 262 -10.69 -3.01 8.44
CA ALA A 262 -10.49 -2.26 7.20
C ALA A 262 -11.02 -0.82 7.26
N SER A 263 -11.71 -0.43 8.35
CA SER A 263 -12.37 0.86 8.48
C SER A 263 -11.37 1.97 8.85
N THR A 264 -10.76 2.58 7.83
CA THR A 264 -9.80 3.68 8.00
C THR A 264 -10.41 5.06 7.74
N SER A 265 -11.49 5.13 6.97
CA SER A 265 -12.04 6.40 6.47
C SER A 265 -12.56 7.32 7.57
N GLY A 266 -13.35 6.80 8.52
CA GLY A 266 -13.89 7.56 9.65
C GLY A 266 -12.80 8.20 10.53
N PRO A 267 -11.87 7.41 11.09
CA PRO A 267 -10.76 7.95 11.88
C PRO A 267 -9.88 8.93 11.11
N THR A 268 -9.66 8.69 9.81
CA THR A 268 -8.89 9.59 8.95
C THR A 268 -9.61 10.91 8.72
N LEU A 269 -10.94 10.88 8.51
CA LEU A 269 -11.74 12.09 8.32
C LEU A 269 -11.69 13.00 9.55
N GLU A 270 -11.77 12.41 10.75
CA GLU A 270 -11.61 13.13 12.01
C GLU A 270 -10.20 13.74 12.13
N ALA A 271 -9.17 12.92 11.92
CA ALA A 271 -7.77 13.36 11.98
C ALA A 271 -7.47 14.50 10.98
N MET A 272 -8.06 14.46 9.79
CA MET A 272 -7.86 15.48 8.78
C MET A 272 -8.28 16.89 9.26
N GLN A 273 -9.29 16.94 10.14
CA GLN A 273 -9.75 18.19 10.76
C GLN A 273 -8.90 18.55 11.97
N THR A 274 -8.75 17.64 12.93
CA THR A 274 -8.12 17.92 14.22
C THR A 274 -6.65 18.31 14.08
N HIS A 275 -5.93 17.70 13.14
CA HIS A 275 -4.52 18.02 12.88
C HIS A 275 -4.34 19.16 11.86
N GLY A 276 -5.42 19.73 11.31
CA GLY A 276 -5.34 20.83 10.33
C GLY A 276 -4.75 20.40 8.98
N ILE A 277 -4.89 19.12 8.60
CA ILE A 277 -4.42 18.57 7.32
C ILE A 277 -5.20 19.20 6.16
N VAL A 278 -6.52 19.38 6.30
CA VAL A 278 -7.37 20.02 5.26
C VAL A 278 -6.88 21.43 4.95
N ARG A 279 -6.47 22.20 5.96
CA ARG A 279 -5.91 23.54 5.76
C ARG A 279 -4.65 23.49 4.92
N VAL A 280 -3.70 22.61 5.28
CA VAL A 280 -2.45 22.45 4.54
C VAL A 280 -2.71 21.99 3.10
N LEU A 281 -3.63 21.05 2.88
CA LEU A 281 -4.02 20.60 1.55
C LEU A 281 -4.56 21.75 0.69
N VAL A 282 -5.48 22.55 1.24
CA VAL A 282 -6.07 23.70 0.53
C VAL A 282 -5.00 24.75 0.23
N ASP A 283 -4.14 25.06 1.20
CA ASP A 283 -3.04 26.02 1.03
C ASP A 283 -2.08 25.54 -0.08
N SER A 284 -1.73 24.23 -0.08
CA SER A 284 -0.85 23.63 -1.09
C SER A 284 -1.47 23.52 -2.49
N LEU A 285 -2.79 23.39 -2.62
CA LEU A 285 -3.48 23.33 -3.92
C LEU A 285 -3.68 24.70 -4.54
N THR A 286 -4.05 25.67 -3.70
CA THR A 286 -4.49 26.98 -4.19
C THR A 286 -3.33 27.95 -4.35
N GLY A 287 -2.20 27.70 -3.67
CA GLY A 287 -1.03 28.56 -3.63
C GLY A 287 -1.37 29.96 -3.09
N ASP A 288 -0.36 30.82 -2.98
CA ASP A 288 -0.57 32.24 -2.68
C ASP A 288 -0.76 33.09 -3.96
N GLY A 289 -0.70 32.45 -5.14
CA GLY A 289 -0.84 33.10 -6.45
C GLY A 289 0.46 33.72 -6.99
N GLU A 290 1.61 33.44 -6.37
CA GLU A 290 2.93 33.92 -6.79
C GLU A 290 3.76 32.88 -7.57
N GLU A 291 3.33 31.61 -7.59
CA GLU A 291 4.00 30.55 -8.36
C GLU A 291 3.68 30.72 -9.85
N GLU A 292 4.71 30.73 -10.71
CA GLU A 292 4.54 30.78 -12.15
C GLU A 292 3.82 29.51 -12.63
N GLU A 293 2.99 29.59 -13.67
CA GLU A 293 2.18 28.45 -14.14
C GLU A 293 3.05 27.25 -14.57
N GLU A 294 4.32 27.49 -14.93
CA GLU A 294 5.33 26.46 -15.24
C GLU A 294 5.83 25.69 -14.01
N ASP A 295 5.64 26.20 -12.78
CA ASP A 295 6.07 25.57 -11.53
C ASP A 295 5.02 24.62 -10.91
N VAL A 296 3.82 24.55 -11.49
CA VAL A 296 2.72 23.73 -10.95
C VAL A 296 2.88 22.26 -11.34
N ASP A 297 3.09 21.38 -10.36
CA ASP A 297 3.11 19.92 -10.57
C ASP A 297 1.66 19.39 -10.75
N LEU A 298 1.29 19.14 -12.01
CA LEU A 298 -0.04 18.69 -12.40
C LEU A 298 -0.48 17.38 -11.72
N ASP A 299 0.46 16.46 -11.48
CA ASP A 299 0.18 15.17 -10.84
C ASP A 299 -0.15 15.35 -9.34
N PHE A 300 0.51 16.29 -8.65
CA PHE A 300 0.14 16.70 -7.30
C PHE A 300 -1.23 17.38 -7.26
N GLU A 301 -1.50 18.28 -8.20
CA GLU A 301 -2.78 18.99 -8.29
C GLU A 301 -3.95 18.00 -8.50
N GLU A 302 -3.86 17.11 -9.50
CA GLU A 302 -4.86 16.07 -9.77
C GLU A 302 -5.13 15.20 -8.54
N LYS A 303 -4.07 14.72 -7.88
CA LYS A 303 -4.19 13.90 -6.66
C LYS A 303 -4.79 14.68 -5.51
N GLY A 304 -4.42 15.95 -5.35
CA GLY A 304 -4.91 16.80 -4.27
C GLY A 304 -6.39 17.14 -4.46
N VAL A 305 -6.82 17.40 -5.70
CA VAL A 305 -8.23 17.55 -6.05
C VAL A 305 -9.01 16.27 -5.77
N THR A 306 -8.44 15.11 -6.13
CA THR A 306 -9.03 13.81 -5.82
C THR A 306 -9.21 13.60 -4.32
N LEU A 307 -8.19 13.94 -3.52
CA LEU A 307 -8.27 13.89 -2.06
C LEU A 307 -9.34 14.82 -1.50
N LEU A 308 -9.39 16.08 -1.99
CA LEU A 308 -10.39 17.06 -1.57
C LEU A 308 -11.81 16.59 -1.91
N ARG A 309 -12.03 16.03 -3.10
CA ARG A 309 -13.31 15.46 -3.51
C ARG A 309 -13.71 14.31 -2.59
N THR A 310 -12.81 13.38 -2.32
CA THR A 310 -13.07 12.22 -1.44
C THR A 310 -13.43 12.69 -0.02
N TYR A 311 -12.71 13.68 0.51
CA TYR A 311 -13.02 14.31 1.80
C TYR A 311 -14.44 14.91 1.83
N LEU A 312 -14.82 15.65 0.79
CA LEU A 312 -16.14 16.27 0.69
C LEU A 312 -17.27 15.24 0.51
N GLN A 313 -17.05 14.17 -0.25
CA GLN A 313 -18.01 13.07 -0.40
C GLN A 313 -18.30 12.34 0.92
N LEU A 314 -17.36 12.39 1.87
CA LEU A 314 -17.54 11.87 3.22
C LEU A 314 -18.13 12.88 4.19
N ASN A 315 -18.67 13.99 3.68
CA ASN A 315 -19.19 15.13 4.46
C ASN A 315 -18.13 15.79 5.35
N GLY A 316 -16.89 15.85 4.88
CA GLY A 316 -15.83 16.61 5.53
C GLY A 316 -16.13 18.12 5.52
N PRO A 317 -16.17 18.80 6.68
CA PRO A 317 -16.46 20.23 6.77
C PRO A 317 -15.31 21.08 6.21
N LEU A 318 -15.67 22.22 5.63
CA LEU A 318 -14.75 23.29 5.24
C LEU A 318 -15.15 24.60 5.93
N SER A 319 -14.17 25.37 6.38
CA SER A 319 -14.41 26.75 6.85
C SER A 319 -14.81 27.65 5.68
N GLN A 320 -15.51 28.75 5.96
CA GLN A 320 -15.87 29.72 4.92
C GLN A 320 -14.65 30.24 4.15
N SER A 321 -13.55 30.52 4.85
CA SER A 321 -12.30 30.96 4.22
C SER A 321 -11.71 29.91 3.27
N GLN A 322 -11.82 28.62 3.60
CA GLN A 322 -11.39 27.53 2.71
C GLN A 322 -12.29 27.44 1.49
N LYS A 323 -13.62 27.53 1.67
CA LYS A 323 -14.60 27.52 0.56
C LYS A 323 -14.34 28.65 -0.42
N ASP A 324 -14.11 29.86 0.08
CA ASP A 324 -13.83 31.05 -0.74
C ASP A 324 -12.52 30.88 -1.52
N ARG A 325 -11.46 30.40 -0.85
CA ARG A 325 -10.14 30.16 -1.46
C ARG A 325 -10.20 29.12 -2.58
N ILE A 326 -10.86 27.98 -2.34
CA ILE A 326 -11.06 26.93 -3.35
C ILE A 326 -11.91 27.46 -4.51
N THR A 327 -12.97 28.23 -4.24
CA THR A 327 -13.84 28.78 -5.29
C THR A 327 -13.08 29.76 -6.20
N GLN A 328 -12.31 30.67 -5.62
CA GLN A 328 -11.48 31.61 -6.38
C GLN A 328 -10.42 30.89 -7.22
N TRP A 329 -9.80 29.86 -6.64
CA TRP A 329 -8.81 29.03 -7.34
C TRP A 329 -9.43 28.31 -8.54
N ILE A 330 -10.59 27.64 -8.39
CA ILE A 330 -11.29 26.98 -9.52
C ILE A 330 -11.59 27.98 -10.65
N VAL A 331 -12.07 29.19 -10.30
CA VAL A 331 -12.37 30.23 -11.30
C VAL A 331 -11.10 30.67 -12.05
N ARG A 332 -10.00 30.89 -11.32
CA ARG A 332 -8.71 31.26 -11.91
C ARG A 332 -8.18 30.14 -12.82
N SER A 333 -8.20 28.90 -12.36
CA SER A 333 -7.71 27.74 -13.13
C SER A 333 -8.55 27.50 -14.38
N ALA A 334 -9.87 27.69 -14.32
CA ALA A 334 -10.73 27.59 -15.50
C ALA A 334 -10.46 28.70 -16.52
N ALA A 335 -10.17 29.92 -16.06
CA ALA A 335 -9.79 31.03 -16.94
C ALA A 335 -8.44 30.75 -17.63
N ALA A 336 -7.43 30.28 -16.88
CA ALA A 336 -6.12 29.92 -17.44
C ALA A 336 -6.22 28.78 -18.48
N ALA A 337 -7.05 27.77 -18.21
CA ALA A 337 -7.31 26.66 -19.13
C ALA A 337 -8.01 27.10 -20.44
N SER A 338 -8.69 28.25 -20.43
CA SER A 338 -9.29 28.85 -21.65
C SER A 338 -8.30 29.65 -22.48
N THR A 339 -7.32 30.32 -21.85
CA THR A 339 -6.30 31.13 -22.55
C THR A 339 -5.19 30.29 -23.19
N SER A 340 -4.89 29.10 -22.64
CA SER A 340 -3.94 28.15 -23.24
C SER A 340 -4.39 27.64 -24.63
N THR A 341 -5.71 27.64 -24.88
CA THR A 341 -6.31 27.13 -26.13
C THR A 341 -6.71 28.24 -27.12
N ALA A 342 -6.68 29.51 -26.73
CA ALA A 342 -7.09 30.63 -27.59
C ALA A 342 -6.20 31.87 -27.38
N GLY A 343 -5.42 32.22 -28.42
CA GLY A 343 -4.80 33.53 -28.57
C GLY A 343 -5.82 34.63 -28.88
N GLY A 344 -6.74 34.90 -27.96
CA GLY A 344 -7.77 35.93 -28.13
C GLY A 344 -8.33 36.43 -26.81
N GLU A 345 -8.11 37.71 -26.53
CA GLU A 345 -8.73 38.47 -25.44
C GLU A 345 -10.26 38.36 -25.50
N SER A 346 -10.91 38.10 -24.36
CA SER A 346 -12.26 38.62 -24.13
C SER A 346 -12.59 38.78 -22.65
N ASP A 347 -13.45 39.77 -22.44
CA ASP A 347 -13.66 40.60 -21.26
C ASP A 347 -14.55 39.95 -20.18
N SER A 348 -14.37 40.49 -18.98
CA SER A 348 -15.05 40.24 -17.72
C SER A 348 -16.58 40.33 -17.77
N GLY A 349 -17.26 39.33 -17.19
CA GLY A 349 -18.69 39.41 -16.91
C GLY A 349 -19.38 38.06 -16.75
N ASP A 350 -19.65 37.66 -15.51
CA ASP A 350 -20.67 36.68 -15.11
C ASP A 350 -20.68 35.36 -15.92
N PHE A 351 -19.57 34.62 -15.86
CA PHE A 351 -19.46 33.31 -16.53
C PHE A 351 -20.27 32.26 -15.76
N ALA A 352 -21.33 31.76 -16.39
CA ALA A 352 -21.91 30.46 -16.03
C ALA A 352 -20.81 29.39 -16.21
N LEU A 353 -20.12 29.06 -15.12
CA LEU A 353 -18.95 28.15 -15.09
C LEU A 353 -19.23 26.79 -15.74
N SER A 354 -20.49 26.36 -15.84
CA SER A 354 -20.86 25.01 -16.23
C SER A 354 -20.71 24.66 -17.72
N SER A 355 -20.34 25.60 -18.60
CA SER A 355 -20.41 25.40 -20.06
C SER A 355 -19.31 26.13 -20.86
N SER A 356 -18.22 26.54 -20.20
CA SER A 356 -17.07 27.18 -20.86
C SER A 356 -16.08 26.12 -21.38
N PRO A 357 -15.40 26.32 -22.53
CA PRO A 357 -14.27 25.48 -22.95
C PRO A 357 -13.18 25.34 -21.88
N GLY A 358 -12.94 26.40 -21.10
CA GLY A 358 -11.98 26.36 -19.99
C GLY A 358 -12.37 25.42 -18.86
N PHE A 359 -13.68 25.17 -18.67
CA PHE A 359 -14.18 24.27 -17.64
C PHE A 359 -14.04 22.80 -18.03
N GLU A 360 -14.21 22.49 -19.32
CA GLU A 360 -13.96 21.14 -19.86
C GLU A 360 -12.46 20.79 -19.79
N ASN A 361 -11.60 21.69 -20.23
CA ASN A 361 -10.14 21.53 -20.15
C ASN A 361 -9.66 21.37 -18.70
N LEU A 362 -10.26 22.11 -17.75
CA LEU A 362 -9.94 22.00 -16.34
C LEU A 362 -10.36 20.63 -15.77
N ALA A 363 -11.53 20.13 -16.16
CA ALA A 363 -11.99 18.81 -15.75
C ALA A 363 -11.01 17.72 -16.24
N GLU A 364 -10.58 17.80 -17.51
CA GLU A 364 -9.58 16.89 -18.08
C GLU A 364 -8.22 16.98 -17.35
N ARG A 365 -7.73 18.19 -17.07
CA ARG A 365 -6.50 18.42 -16.27
C ARG A 365 -6.56 17.77 -14.90
N TRP A 366 -7.73 17.72 -14.27
CA TRP A 366 -7.93 17.09 -12.97
C TRP A 366 -8.43 15.64 -13.04
N GLY A 367 -8.33 15.00 -14.21
CA GLY A 367 -8.67 13.59 -14.38
C GLY A 367 -10.14 13.28 -14.11
N MET A 368 -11.04 14.25 -14.30
CA MET A 368 -12.47 14.12 -14.02
C MET A 368 -13.33 14.57 -15.20
N ASN A 369 -14.59 14.16 -15.20
CA ASN A 369 -15.55 14.68 -16.17
C ASN A 369 -16.23 15.97 -15.68
N VAL A 370 -16.86 16.70 -16.61
CA VAL A 370 -17.55 17.98 -16.33
C VAL A 370 -18.61 17.84 -15.23
N THR A 371 -19.30 16.71 -15.14
CA THR A 371 -20.32 16.47 -14.11
C THR A 371 -19.68 16.37 -12.73
N GLU A 372 -18.56 15.65 -12.62
CA GLU A 372 -17.81 15.52 -11.37
C GLU A 372 -17.24 16.87 -10.92
N LEU A 373 -16.77 17.70 -11.85
CA LEU A 373 -16.32 19.05 -11.53
C LEU A 373 -17.47 19.94 -11.05
N GLN A 374 -18.65 19.84 -11.68
CA GLN A 374 -19.85 20.54 -11.21
C GLN A 374 -20.27 20.08 -9.81
N GLU A 375 -20.19 18.78 -9.51
CA GLU A 375 -20.44 18.24 -8.17
C GLU A 375 -19.45 18.77 -7.15
N LEU A 376 -18.15 18.79 -7.48
CA LEU A 376 -17.11 19.37 -6.62
C LEU A 376 -17.42 20.84 -6.30
N VAL A 377 -17.72 21.65 -7.32
CA VAL A 377 -18.10 23.07 -7.14
C VAL A 377 -19.33 23.21 -6.24
N LYS A 378 -20.34 22.34 -6.40
CA LYS A 378 -21.52 22.32 -5.53
C LYS A 378 -21.15 21.97 -4.09
N MET A 379 -20.37 20.92 -3.86
CA MET A 379 -19.93 20.50 -2.52
C MET A 379 -19.13 21.59 -1.80
N VAL A 380 -18.32 22.37 -2.53
CA VAL A 380 -17.57 23.51 -1.96
C VAL A 380 -18.49 24.68 -1.60
N ARG A 381 -19.53 24.96 -2.40
CA ARG A 381 -20.41 26.14 -2.23
C ARG A 381 -21.57 25.92 -1.26
N VAL A 382 -22.00 24.68 -1.06
CA VAL A 382 -23.13 24.36 -0.18
C VAL A 382 -22.63 24.27 1.27
N ASP A 383 -23.44 24.77 2.22
CA ASP A 383 -23.30 24.39 3.62
C ASP A 383 -23.89 22.99 3.77
N VAL A 384 -23.01 21.99 3.85
CA VAL A 384 -23.39 20.61 4.22
C VAL A 384 -23.72 20.55 5.71
#